data_AF-A0AAA9SUG9-F1
#
_entry.id   AF-A0AAA9SUG9-F1
#
_cell.length_a   1.000
_cell.length_b   1.000
_cell.length_c   1.000
_cell.angle_alpha   90.00
_cell.angle_beta   90.00
_cell.angle_gamma   90.00
#
_symmetry.space_group_name_H-M   'P 1'
#
loop_
_entity.id
_entity.type
_entity.pdbx_description
1 polymer ?
#
loop_
_entity_poly.entity_id
_entity_poly.type
_entity_poly.pdbx_seq_one_letter_code
_entity_poly.pdbx_strand_id
1 'polypeptide(L)'
;MNEGSTVTMTECTSLQFVSPFAFEAMQKVDVVRLASLSDPELRLLLPCLVRMALCAPADQSQSWAQDKKLILRLLSGVEAVNSIVALLSVDFHALEQDASKEQQLRHKLGGGSGESILVSQLQHGLTLEFEHSDSPRRLRLVLSELLAIMNKVSESSGEFFFKSSELFESPVYLEEAADVLCILQAELPSLLPIVDVAEALLHVRNGAWFLCLLVANVPDSFNEVQCLICCLLHQMYIADPNIAKLVHFQGYPCELLPLTVAGIPSMHICLDFIPELIAQPELEKQIFAIQLLSHLCIQYALPKSLTVARLAVNVMGTLLTVLTQAKRYAFFMPTLPSLVSFCRAFPPLYEDIMSLLIQIGQVCASDVATQTRDIDPIITRLQQIKEKPGGWSGISKDPSYKNGPRDTGSMDPDVQLCHCIESTVIEIINMSVSGI
;
A
#
# COMPACT_ATOMS: atom_id res chain seq x y z
N MET A 1 27.91 -21.69 5.84
CA MET A 1 28.15 -20.24 5.79
C MET A 1 28.12 -19.85 4.33
N ASN A 2 26.94 -19.50 3.85
CA ASN A 2 26.74 -18.90 2.54
C ASN A 2 25.54 -17.99 2.77
N GLU A 3 25.82 -16.74 3.12
CA GLU A 3 24.81 -15.70 3.24
C GLU A 3 24.22 -15.54 1.85
N GLY A 4 22.92 -15.82 1.74
CA GLY A 4 22.15 -15.51 0.56
C GLY A 4 22.12 -14.01 0.41
N SER A 5 22.86 -13.50 -0.57
CA SER A 5 22.74 -12.13 -1.04
C SER A 5 21.29 -11.92 -1.50
N THR A 6 20.48 -11.38 -0.61
CA THR A 6 19.32 -10.59 -0.99
C THR A 6 19.84 -9.55 -1.97
N VAL A 7 19.41 -9.63 -3.22
CA VAL A 7 19.57 -8.53 -4.16
C VAL A 7 18.65 -7.42 -3.65
N THR A 8 19.13 -6.69 -2.65
CA THR A 8 18.64 -5.35 -2.39
C THR A 8 19.04 -4.54 -3.61
N MET A 9 18.05 -3.95 -4.29
CA MET A 9 18.27 -2.86 -5.23
C MET A 9 18.75 -1.63 -4.43
N THR A 10 19.95 -1.75 -3.87
CA THR A 10 20.67 -0.70 -3.15
C THR A 10 21.55 0.03 -4.15
N GLU A 11 20.93 0.94 -4.89
CA GLU A 11 21.57 2.15 -5.44
C GLU A 11 20.44 3.12 -5.84
N CYS A 12 19.74 3.62 -4.81
CA CYS A 12 18.89 4.79 -4.91
C CYS A 12 19.33 5.71 -3.77
N THR A 13 19.62 6.97 -4.08
CA THR A 13 19.62 8.06 -3.09
C THR A 13 18.45 7.85 -2.15
N SER A 14 18.62 7.97 -0.83
CA SER A 14 17.57 7.70 0.15
C SER A 14 16.45 8.74 0.03
N LEU A 15 15.58 8.59 -0.97
CA LEU A 15 14.44 9.46 -1.23
C LEU A 15 13.46 9.31 -0.08
N GLN A 16 13.10 10.43 0.53
CA GLN A 16 12.13 10.45 1.60
C GLN A 16 10.71 10.34 1.03
N PHE A 17 9.96 9.36 1.50
CA PHE A 17 8.54 9.18 1.16
C PHE A 17 7.64 9.89 2.18
N VAL A 18 6.45 10.26 1.74
CA VAL A 18 5.40 10.81 2.61
C VAL A 18 4.95 9.73 3.58
N SER A 19 4.96 10.03 4.88
CA SER A 19 4.51 9.09 5.91
C SER A 19 2.98 8.91 5.85
N PRO A 20 2.44 7.75 6.27
CA PRO A 20 0.98 7.56 6.36
C PRO A 20 0.31 8.61 7.26
N PHE A 21 1.02 9.06 8.31
CA PHE A 21 0.57 10.11 9.20
C PHE A 21 0.43 11.46 8.48
N ALA A 22 1.45 11.85 7.71
CA ALA A 22 1.42 13.08 6.92
C ALA A 22 0.34 13.04 5.82
N PHE A 23 0.20 11.89 5.15
CA PHE A 23 -0.84 11.69 4.14
C PHE A 23 -2.26 11.78 4.73
N GLU A 24 -2.51 11.12 5.87
CA GLU A 24 -3.81 11.20 6.56
C GLU A 24 -4.13 12.64 7.00
N ALA A 25 -3.11 13.38 7.46
CA ALA A 25 -3.26 14.79 7.84
C ALA A 25 -3.64 15.65 6.63
N MET A 26 -3.02 15.43 5.46
CA MET A 26 -3.38 16.11 4.21
C MET A 26 -4.78 15.75 3.73
N GLN A 27 -5.13 14.46 3.72
CA GLN A 27 -6.43 13.99 3.24
C GLN A 27 -7.60 14.55 4.06
N LYS A 28 -7.41 14.72 5.36
CA LYS A 28 -8.43 15.29 6.27
C LYS A 28 -8.32 16.80 6.45
N VAL A 29 -7.29 17.43 5.87
CA VAL A 29 -6.94 18.84 6.12
C VAL A 29 -6.82 19.12 7.63
N ASP A 30 -6.18 18.21 8.37
CA ASP A 30 -5.97 18.32 9.82
C ASP A 30 -4.74 19.20 10.10
N VAL A 31 -4.97 20.50 10.25
CA VAL A 31 -3.91 21.50 10.43
C VAL A 31 -3.11 21.31 11.73
N VAL A 32 -3.70 20.69 12.75
CA VAL A 32 -3.00 20.40 14.02
C VAL A 32 -1.97 19.30 13.80
N ARG A 33 -2.35 18.23 13.09
CA ARG A 33 -1.41 17.18 12.71
C ARG A 33 -0.34 17.68 11.75
N LEU A 34 -0.71 18.52 10.77
CA LEU A 34 0.25 19.14 9.85
C LEU A 34 1.30 19.99 10.60
N ALA A 35 0.90 20.69 11.66
CA ALA A 35 1.83 21.47 12.48
C ALA A 35 2.79 20.62 13.35
N SER A 36 2.53 19.32 13.48
CA SER A 36 3.41 18.38 14.19
C SER A 36 4.43 17.69 13.28
N LEU A 37 4.34 17.90 11.97
CA LEU A 37 5.26 17.32 11.00
C LEU A 37 6.66 17.93 11.12
N SER A 38 7.66 17.12 10.79
CA SER A 38 9.04 17.61 10.66
C SER A 38 9.22 18.45 9.39
N ASP A 39 10.20 19.36 9.37
CA ASP A 39 10.47 20.20 8.19
C ASP A 39 10.66 19.39 6.89
N PRO A 40 11.36 18.23 6.89
CA PRO A 40 11.49 17.40 5.69
C PRO A 40 10.16 16.76 5.24
N GLU A 41 9.25 16.40 6.16
CA GLU A 41 7.92 15.91 5.78
C GLU A 41 7.05 17.03 5.23
N LEU A 42 7.13 18.23 5.83
CA LEU A 42 6.41 19.41 5.37
C LEU A 42 6.85 19.82 3.96
N ARG A 43 8.15 19.71 3.67
CA ARG A 43 8.76 19.99 2.35
C ARG A 43 8.08 19.24 1.21
N LEU A 44 7.69 17.99 1.43
CA LEU A 44 7.06 17.11 0.45
C LEU A 44 5.61 17.53 0.10
N LEU A 45 4.99 18.34 0.97
CA LEU A 45 3.58 18.74 0.89
C LEU A 45 3.40 20.22 0.49
N LEU A 46 4.51 20.94 0.27
CA LEU A 46 4.47 22.38 0.00
C LEU A 46 3.63 22.76 -1.23
N PRO A 47 3.68 22.05 -2.38
CA PRO A 47 2.88 22.44 -3.55
C PRO A 47 1.40 22.59 -3.23
N CYS A 48 0.82 21.63 -2.50
CA CYS A 48 -0.57 21.67 -2.08
C CYS A 48 -0.83 22.73 -1.01
N LEU A 49 0.01 22.79 0.03
CA LEU A 49 -0.17 23.73 1.14
C LEU A 49 -0.09 25.20 0.69
N VAL A 50 0.84 25.51 -0.22
CA VAL A 50 0.98 26.86 -0.80
C VAL A 50 -0.25 27.19 -1.65
N ARG A 51 -0.74 26.27 -2.48
CA ARG A 51 -1.98 26.46 -3.25
C ARG A 51 -3.18 26.69 -2.34
N MET A 52 -3.35 25.88 -1.31
CA MET A 52 -4.42 26.05 -0.32
C MET A 52 -4.38 27.43 0.35
N ALA A 53 -3.18 27.95 0.61
CA ALA A 53 -3.00 29.25 1.24
C ALA A 53 -3.25 30.42 0.26
N LEU A 54 -2.82 30.32 -1.00
CA LEU A 54 -2.80 31.43 -1.94
C LEU A 54 -3.99 31.47 -2.89
N CYS A 55 -4.52 30.32 -3.31
CA CYS A 55 -5.65 30.26 -4.22
C CYS A 55 -6.95 30.62 -3.49
N ALA A 56 -7.95 31.07 -4.24
CA ALA A 56 -9.26 31.41 -3.69
C ALA A 56 -9.87 30.16 -3.03
N PRO A 57 -10.22 30.21 -1.73
CA PRO A 57 -10.70 29.02 -1.06
C PRO A 57 -12.13 28.71 -1.50
N ALA A 58 -12.41 27.43 -1.69
CA ALA A 58 -13.78 26.95 -1.89
C ALA A 58 -14.63 27.16 -0.63
N ASP A 59 -14.00 27.13 0.56
CA ASP A 59 -14.63 27.36 1.86
C ASP A 59 -14.40 28.80 2.35
N GLN A 60 -15.48 29.48 2.75
CA GLN A 60 -15.47 30.83 3.33
C GLN A 60 -15.82 30.82 4.83
N SER A 61 -15.80 29.65 5.47
CA SER A 61 -16.11 29.47 6.88
C SER A 61 -15.11 30.16 7.81
N GLN A 62 -15.54 30.45 9.04
CA GLN A 62 -14.65 31.00 10.07
C GLN A 62 -13.60 30.00 10.56
N SER A 63 -13.92 28.70 10.55
CA SER A 63 -12.96 27.63 10.85
C SER A 63 -11.82 27.64 9.85
N TRP A 64 -12.13 27.68 8.55
CA TRP A 64 -11.12 27.76 7.51
C TRP A 64 -10.24 29.02 7.62
N ALA A 65 -10.82 30.16 8.00
CA ALA A 65 -10.03 31.38 8.22
C ALA A 65 -8.98 31.24 9.36
N GLN A 66 -9.23 30.38 10.36
CA GLN A 66 -8.26 30.05 11.41
C GLN A 66 -7.21 29.06 10.89
N ASP A 67 -7.65 28.01 10.20
CA ASP A 67 -6.81 26.98 9.60
C ASP A 67 -5.83 27.57 8.58
N LYS A 68 -6.31 28.46 7.71
CA LYS A 68 -5.49 29.20 6.75
C LYS A 68 -4.39 30.03 7.43
N LYS A 69 -4.67 30.64 8.58
CA LYS A 69 -3.65 31.39 9.35
C LYS A 69 -2.58 30.47 9.90
N LEU A 70 -2.95 29.26 10.34
CA LEU A 70 -2.00 28.27 10.82
C LEU A 70 -1.15 27.74 9.65
N ILE A 71 -1.75 27.41 8.51
CA ILE A 71 -1.02 26.99 7.30
C ILE A 71 -0.01 28.08 6.88
N LEU A 72 -0.43 29.36 6.82
CA LEU A 72 0.48 30.47 6.49
C LEU A 72 1.64 30.61 7.48
N ARG A 73 1.46 30.24 8.75
CA ARG A 73 2.55 30.20 9.73
C ARG A 73 3.51 29.06 9.46
N LEU A 74 3.01 27.88 9.08
CA LEU A 74 3.85 26.73 8.71
C LEU A 74 4.71 27.03 7.47
N LEU A 75 4.16 27.78 6.52
CA LEU A 75 4.87 28.18 5.30
C LEU A 75 5.86 29.35 5.53
N SER A 76 5.79 30.01 6.68
CA SER A 76 6.60 31.19 6.95
C SER A 76 8.06 30.80 7.22
N GLY A 77 8.99 31.40 6.47
CA GLY A 77 10.43 31.15 6.63
C GLY A 77 10.96 29.94 5.86
N VAL A 78 10.11 29.24 5.10
CA VAL A 78 10.52 28.14 4.21
C VAL A 78 10.91 28.72 2.85
N GLU A 79 12.18 28.59 2.46
CA GLU A 79 12.71 29.18 1.23
C GLU A 79 12.01 28.66 -0.04
N ALA A 80 11.76 27.34 -0.10
CA ALA A 80 11.11 26.68 -1.24
C ALA A 80 9.70 27.23 -1.54
N VAL A 81 9.02 27.82 -0.55
CA VAL A 81 7.70 28.44 -0.75
C VAL A 81 7.80 29.57 -1.78
N ASN A 82 8.86 30.38 -1.76
CA ASN A 82 9.03 31.47 -2.72
C ASN A 82 9.15 30.95 -4.16
N SER A 83 9.88 29.85 -4.35
CA SER A 83 10.01 29.16 -5.64
C SER A 83 8.65 28.65 -6.14
N ILE A 84 7.84 28.05 -5.26
CA ILE A 84 6.49 27.57 -5.59
C ILE A 84 5.54 28.74 -5.89
N VAL A 85 5.59 29.84 -5.13
CA VAL A 85 4.81 31.06 -5.44
C VAL A 85 5.17 31.61 -6.82
N ALA A 86 6.46 31.59 -7.19
CA ALA A 86 6.91 32.01 -8.50
C ALA A 86 6.37 31.09 -9.63
N LEU A 87 6.27 29.78 -9.39
CA LEU A 87 5.63 28.83 -10.32
C LEU A 87 4.12 29.13 -10.49
N LEU A 88 3.41 29.41 -9.39
CA LEU A 88 1.98 29.74 -9.40
C LEU A 88 1.67 31.10 -10.05
N SER A 89 2.67 31.97 -10.20
CA SER A 89 2.50 33.30 -10.80
C SER A 89 2.59 33.30 -12.33
N VAL A 90 2.85 32.14 -12.95
CA VAL A 90 2.95 31.99 -14.40
C VAL A 90 1.57 32.00 -15.06
N ASP A 91 1.48 32.50 -16.29
CA ASP A 91 0.26 32.42 -17.10
C ASP A 91 0.02 30.98 -17.60
N PHE A 92 -0.75 30.22 -16.82
CA PHE A 92 -1.12 28.85 -17.17
C PHE A 92 -2.00 28.75 -18.40
N HIS A 93 -2.75 29.81 -18.76
CA HIS A 93 -3.58 29.79 -19.96
C HIS A 93 -2.71 29.82 -21.22
N ALA A 94 -1.69 30.67 -21.26
CA ALA A 94 -0.71 30.67 -22.35
C ALA A 94 0.06 29.34 -22.42
N LEU A 95 0.47 28.81 -21.26
CA LEU A 95 1.17 27.53 -21.18
C LEU A 95 0.32 26.36 -21.70
N GLU A 96 -0.97 26.29 -21.32
CA GLU A 96 -1.92 25.27 -21.78
C GLU A 96 -2.11 25.31 -23.31
N GLN A 97 -2.20 26.51 -23.89
CA GLN A 97 -2.32 26.68 -25.33
C GLN A 97 -1.08 26.18 -26.08
N ASP A 98 0.12 26.50 -25.58
CA ASP A 98 1.38 26.04 -26.17
C ASP A 98 1.51 24.51 -26.08
N ALA A 99 1.16 23.94 -24.93
CA ALA A 99 1.23 22.50 -24.69
C ALA A 99 0.19 21.71 -25.48
N SER A 100 -1.02 22.24 -25.64
CA SER A 100 -2.07 21.66 -26.48
C SER A 100 -1.63 21.58 -27.95
N LYS A 101 -0.97 22.63 -28.46
CA LYS A 101 -0.40 22.63 -29.81
C LYS A 101 0.70 21.57 -29.94
N GLU A 102 1.56 21.45 -28.93
CA GLU A 102 2.62 20.45 -28.91
C GLU A 102 2.06 19.02 -28.93
N GLN A 103 1.07 18.72 -28.10
CA GLN A 103 0.43 17.40 -28.09
C GLN A 103 -0.22 17.09 -29.45
N GLN A 104 -0.90 18.05 -30.06
CA GLN A 104 -1.48 17.89 -31.40
C GLN A 104 -0.42 17.63 -32.47
N LEU A 105 0.76 18.26 -32.40
CA LEU A 105 1.86 17.99 -33.32
C LEU A 105 2.43 16.58 -33.12
N ARG A 106 2.63 16.17 -31.87
CA ARG A 106 3.14 14.84 -31.52
C ARG A 106 2.23 13.73 -32.06
N HIS A 107 0.91 13.89 -31.97
CA HIS A 107 -0.05 12.95 -32.57
C HIS A 107 -0.04 12.92 -34.10
N LYS A 108 0.29 14.04 -34.77
CA LYS A 108 0.28 14.12 -36.24
C LYS A 108 1.58 13.66 -36.90
N LEU A 109 2.72 13.86 -36.24
CA LEU A 109 4.05 13.67 -36.81
C LEU A 109 4.79 12.42 -36.31
N GLY A 110 4.15 11.59 -35.45
CA GLY A 110 4.72 10.33 -35.00
C GLY A 110 5.97 10.48 -34.12
N GLY A 111 5.89 11.32 -33.08
CA GLY A 111 6.86 11.31 -31.98
C GLY A 111 8.31 11.71 -32.33
N GLY A 112 8.57 12.36 -33.47
CA GLY A 112 9.91 12.82 -33.83
C GLY A 112 10.46 13.85 -32.84
N SER A 113 11.58 13.52 -32.18
CA SER A 113 12.32 14.30 -31.15
C SER A 113 12.86 15.68 -31.60
N GLY A 114 12.53 16.18 -32.79
CA GLY A 114 13.23 17.30 -33.42
C GLY A 114 12.69 18.70 -33.12
N GLU A 115 11.39 18.86 -32.88
CA GLU A 115 10.76 20.18 -32.76
C GLU A 115 9.69 20.17 -31.64
N SER A 116 10.12 20.41 -30.39
CA SER A 116 9.19 20.74 -29.28
C SER A 116 8.85 22.23 -29.35
N ILE A 117 7.56 22.56 -29.32
CA ILE A 117 7.09 23.95 -29.23
C ILE A 117 7.43 24.52 -27.85
N LEU A 118 7.29 23.71 -26.81
CA LEU A 118 7.56 24.05 -25.41
C LEU A 118 9.06 24.29 -25.17
N VAL A 119 9.92 23.56 -25.89
CA VAL A 119 11.37 23.62 -25.73
C VAL A 119 12.03 23.95 -27.07
N SER A 120 12.04 25.23 -27.43
CA SER A 120 12.77 25.70 -28.60
C SER A 120 14.28 25.68 -28.35
N GLN A 121 15.05 25.05 -29.27
CA GLN A 121 16.52 25.09 -29.36
C GLN A 121 17.26 24.71 -28.06
N LEU A 122 17.16 23.45 -27.63
CA LEU A 122 18.04 22.91 -26.59
C LEU A 122 19.51 23.00 -27.06
N GLN A 123 20.31 23.83 -26.40
CA GLN A 123 21.75 23.90 -26.64
C GLN A 123 22.53 22.95 -25.72
N HIS A 124 21.95 22.62 -24.56
CA HIS A 124 22.52 21.75 -23.52
C HIS A 124 21.52 20.66 -23.08
N GLY A 125 21.98 19.70 -22.27
CA GLY A 125 21.11 18.66 -21.67
C GLY A 125 20.01 19.26 -20.78
N LEU A 126 18.92 18.53 -20.58
CA LEU A 126 17.70 19.03 -19.91
C LEU A 126 17.98 19.51 -18.48
N THR A 127 18.92 18.84 -17.79
CA THR A 127 19.32 19.20 -16.42
C THR A 127 20.01 20.56 -16.34
N LEU A 128 20.92 20.86 -17.28
CA LEU A 128 21.66 22.13 -17.30
C LEU A 128 20.75 23.29 -17.70
N GLU A 129 19.83 23.04 -18.64
CA GLU A 129 18.80 24.02 -19.00
C GLU A 129 17.88 24.30 -17.81
N PHE A 130 17.46 23.26 -17.07
CA PHE A 130 16.60 23.41 -15.89
C PHE A 130 17.24 24.27 -14.80
N GLU A 131 18.53 24.08 -14.53
CA GLU A 131 19.31 24.85 -13.55
C GLU A 131 19.26 26.36 -13.82
N HIS A 132 19.50 26.76 -15.07
CA HIS A 132 19.60 28.16 -15.48
C HIS A 132 18.25 28.80 -15.87
N SER A 133 17.16 28.03 -15.78
CA SER A 133 15.82 28.44 -16.21
C SER A 133 15.05 29.19 -15.15
N ASP A 134 14.22 30.14 -15.58
CA ASP A 134 13.19 30.77 -14.77
C ASP A 134 11.94 29.87 -14.62
N SER A 135 11.01 30.26 -13.74
CA SER A 135 9.83 29.46 -13.41
C SER A 135 8.98 29.05 -14.63
N PRO A 136 8.68 29.94 -15.60
CA PRO A 136 7.97 29.57 -16.83
C PRO A 136 8.72 28.53 -17.68
N ARG A 137 10.05 28.66 -17.82
CA ARG A 137 10.84 27.71 -18.62
C ARG A 137 10.95 26.36 -17.91
N ARG A 138 11.09 26.31 -16.58
CA ARG A 138 11.06 25.07 -15.78
C ARG A 138 9.75 24.30 -15.96
N LEU A 139 8.61 25.00 -15.92
CA LEU A 139 7.29 24.42 -16.22
C LEU A 139 7.26 23.79 -17.62
N ARG A 140 7.73 24.50 -18.64
CA ARG A 140 7.78 23.99 -20.02
C ARG A 140 8.68 22.77 -20.19
N LEU A 141 9.83 22.73 -19.53
CA LEU A 141 10.78 21.60 -19.58
C LEU A 141 10.16 20.32 -19.00
N VAL A 142 9.61 20.40 -17.78
CA VAL A 142 8.94 19.25 -17.14
C VAL A 142 7.72 18.81 -17.95
N LEU A 143 6.91 19.77 -18.41
CA LEU A 143 5.71 19.48 -19.20
C LEU A 143 6.03 18.79 -20.53
N SER A 144 7.05 19.26 -21.26
CA SER A 144 7.48 18.65 -22.53
C SER A 144 7.97 17.21 -22.32
N GLU A 145 8.76 16.99 -21.28
CA GLU A 145 9.28 15.65 -20.98
C GLU A 145 8.16 14.70 -20.55
N LEU A 146 7.24 15.15 -19.68
CA LEU A 146 6.06 14.38 -19.24
C LEU A 146 5.16 14.01 -20.43
N LEU A 147 4.79 14.98 -21.28
CA LEU A 147 3.99 14.73 -22.48
C LEU A 147 4.69 13.76 -23.45
N ALA A 148 6.02 13.80 -23.53
CA ALA A 148 6.76 12.83 -24.32
C ALA A 148 6.65 11.40 -23.76
N ILE A 149 6.61 11.23 -22.44
CA ILE A 149 6.38 9.92 -21.81
C ILE A 149 4.95 9.45 -22.07
N MET A 150 3.95 10.29 -21.77
CA MET A 150 2.53 9.97 -21.94
C MET A 150 2.19 9.54 -23.37
N ASN A 151 2.73 10.24 -24.38
CA ASN A 151 2.54 9.85 -25.78
C ASN A 151 3.16 8.49 -26.08
N LYS A 152 4.37 8.22 -25.59
CA LYS A 152 5.04 6.94 -25.80
C LYS A 152 4.31 5.78 -25.12
N VAL A 153 3.73 6.00 -23.94
CA VAL A 153 2.88 5.03 -23.23
C VAL A 153 1.61 4.75 -24.03
N SER A 154 0.98 5.79 -24.58
CA SER A 154 -0.21 5.64 -25.43
C SER A 154 0.07 4.84 -26.71
N GLU A 155 1.28 4.94 -27.26
CA GLU A 155 1.71 4.22 -28.47
C GLU A 155 2.18 2.78 -28.20
N SER A 156 2.62 2.44 -26.99
CA SER A 156 3.30 1.16 -26.73
C SER A 156 2.38 -0.07 -26.72
N SER A 157 1.09 0.09 -27.02
CA SER A 157 0.10 -1.01 -27.14
C SER A 157 0.08 -1.98 -25.94
N GLY A 158 0.44 -1.49 -24.74
CA GLY A 158 0.50 -2.27 -23.51
C GLY A 158 1.84 -2.94 -23.21
N GLU A 159 2.88 -2.74 -24.03
CA GLU A 159 4.24 -3.15 -23.67
C GLU A 159 4.84 -2.22 -22.63
N PHE A 160 5.27 -2.79 -21.50
CA PHE A 160 5.94 -2.05 -20.45
C PHE A 160 7.38 -1.74 -20.85
N PHE A 161 7.80 -0.49 -20.65
CA PHE A 161 9.16 -0.03 -20.88
C PHE A 161 9.63 0.89 -19.77
N PHE A 162 10.94 0.99 -19.58
CA PHE A 162 11.53 2.08 -18.80
C PHE A 162 12.07 3.16 -19.74
N LYS A 163 11.69 4.42 -19.51
CA LYS A 163 12.25 5.58 -20.19
C LYS A 163 13.30 6.21 -19.28
N SER A 164 14.53 6.33 -19.79
CA SER A 164 15.55 7.16 -19.18
C SER A 164 15.15 8.62 -19.30
N SER A 165 15.12 9.35 -18.18
CA SER A 165 14.80 10.77 -18.17
C SER A 165 15.81 11.53 -17.35
N GLU A 166 16.59 12.41 -17.99
CA GLU A 166 17.61 13.22 -17.31
C GLU A 166 17.01 14.02 -16.16
N LEU A 167 15.80 14.56 -16.35
CA LEU A 167 15.15 15.43 -15.36
C LEU A 167 14.55 14.64 -14.19
N PHE A 168 13.88 13.52 -14.45
CA PHE A 168 13.30 12.67 -13.40
C PHE A 168 14.32 11.76 -12.70
N GLU A 169 15.58 11.75 -13.15
CA GLU A 169 16.67 10.98 -12.55
C GLU A 169 17.73 11.86 -11.87
N SER A 170 17.71 13.18 -12.07
CA SER A 170 18.74 14.09 -11.56
C SER A 170 18.58 14.35 -10.05
N PRO A 171 19.46 13.81 -9.18
CA PRO A 171 19.27 13.83 -7.73
C PRO A 171 19.29 15.24 -7.13
N VAL A 172 19.87 16.21 -7.82
CA VAL A 172 19.95 17.61 -7.38
C VAL A 172 18.60 18.33 -7.56
N TYR A 173 17.85 17.99 -8.61
CA TYR A 173 16.64 18.72 -9.01
C TYR A 173 15.35 17.92 -8.81
N LEU A 174 15.40 16.72 -8.21
CA LEU A 174 14.20 15.88 -8.02
C LEU A 174 13.09 16.59 -7.25
N GLU A 175 13.42 17.29 -6.16
CA GLU A 175 12.42 17.99 -5.35
C GLU A 175 11.77 19.15 -6.12
N GLU A 176 12.57 19.93 -6.84
CA GLU A 176 12.06 21.04 -7.66
C GLU A 176 11.22 20.53 -8.84
N ALA A 177 11.66 19.44 -9.49
CA ALA A 177 10.89 18.79 -10.54
C ALA A 177 9.55 18.24 -10.01
N ALA A 178 9.53 17.73 -8.77
CA ALA A 178 8.32 17.24 -8.12
C ALA A 178 7.35 18.38 -7.79
N ASP A 179 7.86 19.52 -7.32
CA ASP A 179 7.04 20.72 -7.11
C ASP A 179 6.41 21.16 -8.43
N VAL A 180 7.22 21.27 -9.50
CA VAL A 180 6.75 21.64 -10.84
C VAL A 180 5.68 20.66 -11.35
N LEU A 181 5.90 19.35 -11.19
CA LEU A 181 4.94 18.31 -11.56
C LEU A 181 3.60 18.47 -10.83
N CYS A 182 3.62 18.67 -9.51
CA CYS A 182 2.41 18.85 -8.71
C CYS A 182 1.65 20.12 -9.10
N ILE A 183 2.38 21.22 -9.38
CA ILE A 183 1.77 22.48 -9.82
C ILE A 183 1.16 22.34 -11.23
N LEU A 184 1.88 21.72 -12.17
CA LEU A 184 1.36 21.46 -13.53
C LEU A 184 0.09 20.63 -13.50
N GLN A 185 0.08 19.51 -12.78
CA GLN A 185 -1.08 18.63 -12.71
C GLN A 185 -2.30 19.35 -12.13
N ALA A 186 -2.10 20.17 -11.10
CA ALA A 186 -3.20 20.82 -10.41
C ALA A 186 -3.67 22.15 -11.07
N GLU A 187 -2.86 22.80 -11.90
CA GLU A 187 -3.28 23.96 -12.72
C GLU A 187 -3.78 23.57 -14.12
N LEU A 188 -3.34 22.44 -14.67
CA LEU A 188 -3.69 21.96 -16.02
C LEU A 188 -4.38 20.58 -16.01
N PRO A 189 -5.45 20.35 -15.22
CA PRO A 189 -6.07 19.03 -15.07
C PRO A 189 -6.73 18.50 -16.35
N SER A 190 -7.13 19.39 -17.26
CA SER A 190 -7.65 19.07 -18.60
C SER A 190 -6.60 18.40 -19.51
N LEU A 191 -5.37 18.92 -19.44
CA LEU A 191 -4.23 18.46 -20.24
C LEU A 191 -3.50 17.29 -19.57
N LEU A 192 -3.47 17.29 -18.24
CA LEU A 192 -2.76 16.32 -17.41
C LEU A 192 -3.75 15.57 -16.49
N PRO A 193 -4.60 14.69 -17.04
CA PRO A 193 -5.42 13.80 -16.22
C PRO A 193 -4.55 12.99 -15.27
N ILE A 194 -4.99 12.85 -14.02
CA ILE A 194 -4.18 12.23 -12.97
C ILE A 194 -3.82 10.77 -13.28
N VAL A 195 -4.72 10.04 -13.94
CA VAL A 195 -4.50 8.65 -14.38
C VAL A 195 -3.36 8.59 -15.39
N ASP A 196 -3.39 9.43 -16.42
CA ASP A 196 -2.39 9.41 -17.49
C ASP A 196 -1.01 9.87 -16.97
N VAL A 197 -0.99 10.85 -16.05
CA VAL A 197 0.24 11.26 -15.38
C VAL A 197 0.78 10.13 -14.50
N ALA A 198 -0.08 9.50 -13.71
CA ALA A 198 0.30 8.39 -12.84
C ALA A 198 0.85 7.21 -13.65
N GLU A 199 0.21 6.85 -14.76
CA GLU A 199 0.69 5.80 -15.66
C GLU A 199 2.06 6.16 -16.23
N ALA A 200 2.22 7.37 -16.77
CA ALA A 200 3.51 7.84 -17.30
C ALA A 200 4.63 7.79 -16.27
N LEU A 201 4.35 8.13 -15.00
CA LEU A 201 5.34 8.06 -13.92
C LEU A 201 5.80 6.62 -13.64
N LEU A 202 4.97 5.60 -13.84
CA LEU A 202 5.39 4.20 -13.64
C LEU A 202 6.49 3.75 -14.62
N HIS A 203 6.69 4.50 -15.72
CA HIS A 203 7.70 4.22 -16.74
C HIS A 203 9.05 4.92 -16.49
N VAL A 204 9.22 5.68 -15.40
CA VAL A 204 10.50 6.34 -15.06
C VAL A 204 11.12 5.76 -13.78
N ARG A 205 12.45 5.85 -13.65
CA ARG A 205 13.21 5.20 -12.56
C ARG A 205 12.74 5.61 -11.16
N ASN A 206 12.53 6.91 -10.92
CA ASN A 206 12.05 7.44 -9.64
C ASN A 206 10.52 7.60 -9.60
N GLY A 207 9.80 6.90 -10.49
CA GLY A 207 8.37 7.04 -10.71
C GLY A 207 7.49 6.86 -9.48
N ALA A 208 7.77 5.81 -8.70
CA ALA A 208 7.02 5.54 -7.47
C ALA A 208 7.11 6.69 -6.46
N TRP A 209 8.28 7.35 -6.36
CA TRP A 209 8.46 8.50 -5.46
C TRP A 209 7.67 9.72 -5.94
N PHE A 210 7.77 10.06 -7.24
CA PHE A 210 6.95 11.13 -7.83
C PHE A 210 5.45 10.85 -7.68
N LEU A 211 5.03 9.61 -7.86
CA LEU A 211 3.64 9.21 -7.72
C LEU A 211 3.13 9.37 -6.29
N CYS A 212 3.91 8.96 -5.29
CA CYS A 212 3.58 9.17 -3.88
C CYS A 212 3.46 10.66 -3.54
N LEU A 213 4.37 11.49 -4.05
CA LEU A 213 4.31 12.95 -3.86
C LEU A 213 3.09 13.57 -4.54
N LEU A 214 2.80 13.16 -5.76
CA LEU A 214 1.66 13.65 -6.52
C LEU A 214 0.34 13.35 -5.80
N VAL A 215 0.16 12.10 -5.37
CA VAL A 215 -1.03 11.67 -4.61
C VAL A 215 -1.09 12.37 -3.25
N ALA A 216 0.03 12.60 -2.57
CA ALA A 216 0.03 13.33 -1.30
C ALA A 216 -0.36 14.80 -1.45
N ASN A 217 -0.04 15.42 -2.59
CA ASN A 217 -0.44 16.79 -2.90
C ASN A 217 -1.83 16.89 -3.55
N VAL A 218 -2.42 15.77 -3.95
CA VAL A 218 -3.80 15.65 -4.48
C VAL A 218 -4.49 14.45 -3.84
N PRO A 219 -4.79 14.49 -2.53
CA PRO A 219 -5.23 13.31 -1.78
C PRO A 219 -6.55 12.71 -2.29
N ASP A 220 -7.38 13.50 -2.96
CA ASP A 220 -8.65 13.05 -3.56
C ASP A 220 -8.44 12.03 -4.69
N SER A 221 -7.28 12.02 -5.35
CA SER A 221 -6.98 11.10 -6.45
C SER A 221 -6.47 9.73 -6.00
N PHE A 222 -6.33 9.49 -4.69
CA PHE A 222 -5.75 8.26 -4.14
C PHE A 222 -6.44 7.00 -4.69
N ASN A 223 -7.77 6.95 -4.65
CA ASN A 223 -8.53 5.79 -5.10
C ASN A 223 -8.43 5.57 -6.61
N GLU A 224 -8.35 6.65 -7.38
CA GLU A 224 -8.25 6.60 -8.84
C GLU A 224 -6.88 6.05 -9.28
N VAL A 225 -5.79 6.54 -8.67
CA VAL A 225 -4.43 6.05 -8.88
C VAL A 225 -4.29 4.60 -8.41
N GLN A 226 -4.87 4.26 -7.26
CA GLN A 226 -4.88 2.89 -6.75
C GLN A 226 -5.60 1.93 -7.71
N CYS A 227 -6.74 2.36 -8.26
CA CYS A 227 -7.48 1.59 -9.26
C CYS A 227 -6.65 1.38 -10.53
N LEU A 228 -5.98 2.42 -11.03
CA LEU A 228 -5.05 2.32 -12.17
C LEU A 228 -3.95 1.28 -11.91
N ILE A 229 -3.26 1.35 -10.77
CA ILE A 229 -2.18 0.41 -10.43
C ILE A 229 -2.72 -1.03 -10.42
N CYS A 230 -3.88 -1.26 -9.80
CA CYS A 230 -4.51 -2.58 -9.79
C CYS A 230 -4.89 -3.07 -11.19
N CYS A 231 -5.41 -2.18 -12.05
CA CYS A 231 -5.72 -2.49 -13.45
C CYS A 231 -4.46 -2.85 -14.25
N LEU A 232 -3.35 -2.13 -14.05
CA LEU A 232 -2.09 -2.43 -14.73
C LEU A 232 -1.53 -3.80 -14.29
N LEU A 233 -1.49 -4.06 -12.98
CA LEU A 233 -1.09 -5.37 -12.45
C LEU A 233 -1.99 -6.50 -12.98
N HIS A 234 -3.30 -6.24 -13.10
CA HIS A 234 -4.24 -7.18 -13.67
C HIS A 234 -3.88 -7.55 -15.11
N GLN A 235 -3.63 -6.55 -15.97
CA GLN A 235 -3.23 -6.78 -17.36
C GLN A 235 -1.89 -7.51 -17.45
N MET A 236 -0.90 -7.14 -16.64
CA MET A 236 0.40 -7.81 -16.59
C MET A 236 0.28 -9.29 -16.21
N TYR A 237 -0.55 -9.60 -15.21
CA TYR A 237 -0.77 -10.98 -14.76
C TYR A 237 -1.53 -11.83 -15.80
N ILE A 238 -2.41 -11.21 -16.58
CA ILE A 238 -3.06 -11.90 -17.71
C ILE A 238 -2.05 -12.16 -18.82
N ALA A 239 -1.22 -11.17 -19.16
CA ALA A 239 -0.24 -11.27 -20.23
C ALA A 239 0.84 -12.32 -19.92
N ASP A 240 1.33 -12.36 -18.68
CA ASP A 240 2.26 -13.39 -18.21
C ASP A 240 1.97 -13.79 -16.74
N PRO A 241 1.29 -14.94 -16.53
CA PRO A 241 1.01 -15.46 -15.19
C PRO A 241 2.26 -15.75 -14.34
N ASN A 242 3.44 -15.91 -14.96
CA ASN A 242 4.68 -16.11 -14.22
C ASN A 242 5.09 -14.86 -13.44
N ILE A 243 4.70 -13.66 -13.90
CA ILE A 243 4.91 -12.41 -13.15
C ILE A 243 4.14 -12.48 -11.83
N ALA A 244 2.87 -12.90 -11.86
CA ALA A 244 2.07 -13.07 -10.66
C ALA A 244 2.72 -14.07 -9.70
N LYS A 245 3.20 -15.20 -10.21
CA LYS A 245 3.93 -16.19 -9.41
C LYS A 245 5.18 -15.57 -8.79
N LEU A 246 6.02 -14.89 -9.59
CA LEU A 246 7.27 -14.29 -9.12
C LEU A 246 7.04 -13.25 -8.02
N VAL A 247 6.07 -12.33 -8.20
CA VAL A 247 5.74 -11.29 -7.20
C VAL A 247 5.30 -11.93 -5.88
N HIS A 248 4.43 -12.93 -5.92
CA HIS A 248 3.93 -13.57 -4.70
C HIS A 248 4.95 -14.50 -4.04
N PHE A 249 5.88 -15.08 -4.81
CA PHE A 249 7.03 -15.80 -4.26
C PHE A 249 8.08 -14.85 -3.67
N GLN A 250 8.23 -13.62 -4.19
CA GLN A 250 9.04 -12.58 -3.56
C GLN A 250 8.39 -12.03 -2.29
N GLY A 251 7.06 -11.97 -2.25
CA GLY A 251 6.29 -11.47 -1.12
C GLY A 251 6.28 -9.94 -1.06
N TYR A 252 5.30 -9.40 -0.34
CA TYR A 252 5.10 -7.98 -0.10
C TYR A 252 4.34 -7.80 1.23
N PRO A 253 4.26 -6.59 1.80
CA PRO A 253 3.56 -6.36 3.06
C PRO A 253 2.12 -6.88 3.04
N CYS A 254 1.76 -7.70 4.04
CA CYS A 254 0.48 -8.41 4.07
C CYS A 254 -0.72 -7.48 4.19
N GLU A 255 -0.52 -6.24 4.64
CA GLU A 255 -1.51 -5.17 4.68
C GLU A 255 -2.06 -4.82 3.30
N LEU A 256 -1.33 -5.15 2.23
CA LEU A 256 -1.76 -4.94 0.85
C LEU A 256 -2.66 -6.08 0.33
N LEU A 257 -2.73 -7.24 1.00
CA LEU A 257 -3.53 -8.38 0.53
C LEU A 257 -5.02 -8.07 0.33
N PRO A 258 -5.71 -7.36 1.24
CA PRO A 258 -7.11 -6.98 1.01
C PRO A 258 -7.28 -6.15 -0.26
N LEU A 259 -6.35 -5.22 -0.50
CA LEU A 259 -6.34 -4.37 -1.68
C LEU A 259 -6.04 -5.16 -2.95
N THR A 260 -4.95 -5.92 -2.99
CA THR A 260 -4.50 -6.62 -4.20
C THR A 260 -5.53 -7.68 -4.60
N VAL A 261 -6.06 -8.45 -3.66
CA VAL A 261 -7.05 -9.50 -3.96
C VAL A 261 -8.39 -8.92 -4.44
N ALA A 262 -8.88 -7.84 -3.83
CA ALA A 262 -10.15 -7.23 -4.24
C ALA A 262 -10.00 -6.36 -5.51
N GLY A 263 -8.87 -5.67 -5.65
CA GLY A 263 -8.62 -4.70 -6.71
C GLY A 263 -8.09 -5.30 -8.01
N ILE A 264 -7.42 -6.46 -7.97
CA ILE A 264 -6.82 -7.11 -9.15
C ILE A 264 -7.66 -8.35 -9.51
N PRO A 265 -8.56 -8.30 -10.52
CA PRO A 265 -9.51 -9.39 -10.79
C PRO A 265 -8.86 -10.74 -11.16
N SER A 266 -7.63 -10.72 -11.69
CA SER A 266 -6.89 -11.94 -12.08
C SER A 266 -6.25 -12.68 -10.90
N MET A 267 -6.37 -12.19 -9.66
CA MET A 267 -5.71 -12.81 -8.50
C MET A 267 -6.11 -14.26 -8.21
N HIS A 268 -7.26 -14.71 -8.72
CA HIS A 268 -7.68 -16.10 -8.64
C HIS A 268 -6.66 -17.10 -9.23
N ILE A 269 -5.79 -16.68 -10.16
CA ILE A 269 -4.71 -17.53 -10.70
C ILE A 269 -3.68 -17.94 -9.64
N CYS A 270 -3.61 -17.22 -8.51
CA CYS A 270 -2.68 -17.55 -7.42
C CYS A 270 -3.00 -18.91 -6.78
N LEU A 271 -4.25 -19.37 -6.87
CA LEU A 271 -4.66 -20.69 -6.37
C LEU A 271 -3.87 -21.85 -7.02
N ASP A 272 -3.25 -21.62 -8.17
CA ASP A 272 -2.49 -22.62 -8.92
C ASP A 272 -1.12 -22.88 -8.31
N PHE A 273 -0.48 -21.86 -7.73
CA PHE A 273 0.87 -21.94 -7.18
C PHE A 273 0.93 -21.80 -5.66
N ILE A 274 -0.17 -21.48 -4.97
CA ILE A 274 -0.21 -21.45 -3.50
C ILE A 274 0.27 -22.76 -2.85
N PRO A 275 -0.09 -23.97 -3.34
CA PRO A 275 0.46 -25.22 -2.79
C PRO A 275 2.00 -25.27 -2.80
N GLU A 276 2.61 -24.74 -3.87
CA GLU A 276 4.07 -24.65 -4.01
C GLU A 276 4.67 -23.57 -3.10
N LEU A 277 3.96 -22.45 -2.92
CA LEU A 277 4.37 -21.35 -2.04
C LEU A 277 4.30 -21.75 -0.55
N ILE A 278 3.24 -22.45 -0.14
CA ILE A 278 3.11 -23.01 1.22
C ILE A 278 4.16 -24.09 1.48
N ALA A 279 4.63 -24.79 0.44
CA ALA A 279 5.67 -25.81 0.57
C ALA A 279 7.10 -25.23 0.69
N GLN A 280 7.28 -23.90 0.57
CA GLN A 280 8.59 -23.28 0.77
C GLN A 280 9.10 -23.50 2.21
N PRO A 281 10.41 -23.70 2.41
CA PRO A 281 10.97 -23.95 3.73
C PRO A 281 10.99 -22.71 4.64
N GLU A 282 10.91 -21.50 4.07
CA GLU A 282 10.89 -20.24 4.81
C GLU A 282 9.53 -20.00 5.45
N LEU A 283 9.52 -19.83 6.77
CA LEU A 283 8.29 -19.63 7.56
C LEU A 283 7.49 -18.40 7.09
N GLU A 284 8.18 -17.33 6.71
CA GLU A 284 7.56 -16.10 6.21
C GLU A 284 6.76 -16.35 4.92
N LYS A 285 7.25 -17.20 4.02
CA LYS A 285 6.54 -17.57 2.79
C LYS A 285 5.30 -18.40 3.09
N GLN A 286 5.40 -19.31 4.05
CA GLN A 286 4.27 -20.13 4.50
C GLN A 286 3.16 -19.26 5.12
N ILE A 287 3.54 -18.31 5.98
CA ILE A 287 2.61 -17.35 6.60
C ILE A 287 1.93 -16.50 5.51
N PHE A 288 2.73 -15.88 4.63
CA PHE A 288 2.22 -15.06 3.54
C PHE A 288 1.25 -15.84 2.64
N ALA A 289 1.57 -17.09 2.31
CA ALA A 289 0.73 -17.92 1.47
C ALA A 289 -0.62 -18.28 2.12
N ILE A 290 -0.64 -18.56 3.42
CA ILE A 290 -1.87 -18.83 4.17
C ILE A 290 -2.73 -17.56 4.24
N GLN A 291 -2.12 -16.40 4.47
CA GLN A 291 -2.82 -15.12 4.50
C GLN A 291 -3.36 -14.73 3.12
N LEU A 292 -2.58 -14.91 2.05
CA LEU A 292 -3.04 -14.72 0.68
C LEU A 292 -4.22 -15.64 0.37
N LEU A 293 -4.10 -16.93 0.71
CA LEU A 293 -5.15 -17.91 0.51
C LEU A 293 -6.43 -17.52 1.25
N SER A 294 -6.35 -17.02 2.50
CA SER A 294 -7.55 -16.60 3.23
C SER A 294 -8.30 -15.48 2.54
N HIS A 295 -7.61 -14.49 1.97
CA HIS A 295 -8.25 -13.42 1.22
C HIS A 295 -8.86 -13.94 -0.10
N LEU A 296 -8.14 -14.83 -0.81
CA LEU A 296 -8.65 -15.44 -2.04
C LEU A 296 -9.88 -16.31 -1.78
N CYS A 297 -9.95 -17.03 -0.67
CA CYS A 297 -11.10 -17.86 -0.31
C CYS A 297 -12.36 -17.02 -0.08
N ILE A 298 -12.23 -15.85 0.54
CA ILE A 298 -13.34 -14.91 0.74
C ILE A 298 -13.80 -14.32 -0.60
N GLN A 299 -12.85 -13.89 -1.44
CA GLN A 299 -13.16 -13.24 -2.71
C GLN A 299 -13.66 -14.21 -3.78
N TYR A 300 -13.11 -15.43 -3.81
CA TYR A 300 -13.34 -16.46 -4.82
C TYR A 300 -13.69 -17.79 -4.17
N ALA A 301 -14.92 -17.92 -3.69
CA ALA A 301 -15.43 -19.16 -3.09
C ALA A 301 -15.66 -20.27 -4.15
N LEU A 302 -14.56 -20.87 -4.62
CA LEU A 302 -14.52 -21.87 -5.68
C LEU A 302 -14.15 -23.27 -5.12
N PRO A 303 -14.58 -24.38 -5.76
CA PRO A 303 -14.17 -25.73 -5.33
C PRO A 303 -12.65 -25.95 -5.29
N LYS A 304 -11.91 -25.30 -6.19
CA LYS A 304 -10.43 -25.30 -6.19
C LYS A 304 -9.88 -24.66 -4.91
N SER A 305 -10.39 -23.47 -4.56
CA SER A 305 -9.95 -22.76 -3.35
C SER A 305 -10.26 -23.52 -2.05
N LEU A 306 -11.38 -24.26 -1.98
CA LEU A 306 -11.68 -25.16 -0.86
C LEU A 306 -10.63 -26.27 -0.74
N THR A 307 -10.25 -26.89 -1.86
CA THR A 307 -9.21 -27.93 -1.87
C THR A 307 -7.88 -27.40 -1.35
N VAL A 308 -7.48 -26.20 -1.80
CA VAL A 308 -6.22 -25.56 -1.37
C VAL A 308 -6.30 -25.11 0.09
N ALA A 309 -7.44 -24.61 0.57
CA ALA A 309 -7.66 -24.27 1.98
C ALA A 309 -7.54 -25.50 2.89
N ARG A 310 -8.12 -26.65 2.48
CA ARG A 310 -7.96 -27.91 3.21
C ARG A 310 -6.49 -28.35 3.28
N LEU A 311 -5.75 -28.21 2.18
CA LEU A 311 -4.30 -28.45 2.18
C LEU A 311 -3.58 -27.54 3.18
N ALA A 312 -3.88 -26.24 3.19
CA ALA A 312 -3.27 -25.29 4.11
C ALA A 312 -3.52 -25.67 5.58
N VAL A 313 -4.75 -26.05 5.95
CA VAL A 313 -5.09 -26.54 7.30
C VAL A 313 -4.27 -27.78 7.67
N ASN A 314 -4.09 -28.73 6.75
CA ASN A 314 -3.25 -29.91 6.98
C ASN A 314 -1.77 -29.56 7.15
N VAL A 315 -1.25 -28.62 6.36
CA VAL A 315 0.13 -28.13 6.50
C VAL A 315 0.31 -27.44 7.85
N MET A 316 -0.63 -26.58 8.28
CA MET A 316 -0.61 -25.95 9.60
C MET A 316 -0.58 -26.99 10.72
N GLY A 317 -1.40 -28.06 10.64
CA GLY A 317 -1.36 -29.16 11.60
C GLY A 317 -0.03 -29.91 11.61
N THR A 318 0.59 -30.11 10.45
CA THR A 318 1.94 -30.71 10.36
C THR A 318 2.98 -29.80 11.00
N LEU A 319 2.95 -28.49 10.69
CA LEU A 319 3.85 -27.48 11.23
C LEU A 319 3.75 -27.36 12.75
N LEU A 320 2.57 -27.52 13.34
CA LEU A 320 2.40 -27.60 14.80
C LEU A 320 3.29 -28.68 15.43
N THR A 321 3.45 -29.82 14.77
CA THR A 321 4.24 -30.96 15.30
C THR A 321 5.74 -30.81 15.09
N VAL A 322 6.18 -30.13 14.02
CA VAL A 322 7.61 -30.04 13.65
C VAL A 322 8.28 -28.73 14.09
N LEU A 323 7.52 -27.67 14.33
CA LEU A 323 8.09 -26.38 14.74
C LEU A 323 8.42 -26.37 16.24
N THR A 324 9.54 -25.74 16.56
CA THR A 324 9.92 -25.37 17.93
C THR A 324 8.94 -24.35 18.52
N GLN A 325 8.79 -24.30 19.85
CA GLN A 325 7.92 -23.36 20.57
C GLN A 325 8.00 -21.91 20.05
N ALA A 326 9.21 -21.33 19.97
CA ALA A 326 9.40 -19.96 19.48
C ALA A 326 8.88 -19.73 18.04
N LYS A 327 9.06 -20.72 17.16
CA LYS A 327 8.57 -20.65 15.77
C LYS A 327 7.07 -20.90 15.67
N ARG A 328 6.47 -21.66 16.60
CA ARG A 328 5.01 -21.87 16.66
C ARG A 328 4.30 -20.55 16.93
N TYR A 329 4.76 -19.77 17.90
CA TYR A 329 4.23 -18.44 18.15
C TYR A 329 4.30 -17.55 16.91
N ALA A 330 5.50 -17.43 16.31
CA ALA A 330 5.72 -16.60 15.13
C ALA A 330 4.87 -17.02 13.90
N PHE A 331 4.52 -18.30 13.80
CA PHE A 331 3.69 -18.84 12.73
C PHE A 331 2.19 -18.69 12.97
N PHE A 332 1.72 -19.12 14.15
CA PHE A 332 0.29 -19.21 14.43
C PHE A 332 -0.35 -17.85 14.75
N MET A 333 0.36 -16.95 15.45
CA MET A 333 -0.19 -15.61 15.73
C MET A 333 -0.68 -14.88 14.47
N PRO A 334 0.10 -14.77 13.38
CA PRO A 334 -0.37 -14.10 12.16
C PRO A 334 -1.33 -14.94 11.30
N THR A 335 -1.43 -16.25 11.48
CA THR A 335 -2.24 -17.16 10.63
C THR A 335 -3.56 -17.60 11.26
N LEU A 336 -3.76 -17.41 12.58
CA LEU A 336 -5.04 -17.71 13.24
C LEU A 336 -6.24 -16.96 12.61
N PRO A 337 -6.15 -15.66 12.25
CA PRO A 337 -7.25 -14.97 11.57
C PRO A 337 -7.65 -15.62 10.24
N SER A 338 -6.68 -16.20 9.51
CA SER A 338 -6.94 -16.91 8.25
C SER A 338 -7.86 -18.13 8.43
N LEU A 339 -7.81 -18.80 9.60
CA LEU A 339 -8.72 -19.91 9.90
C LEU A 339 -10.17 -19.46 10.03
N VAL A 340 -10.42 -18.27 10.59
CA VAL A 340 -11.77 -17.67 10.62
C VAL A 340 -12.26 -17.41 9.21
N SER A 341 -11.42 -16.84 8.35
CA SER A 341 -11.76 -16.58 6.95
C SER A 341 -12.04 -17.88 6.17
N PHE A 342 -11.30 -18.95 6.42
CA PHE A 342 -11.58 -20.25 5.82
C PHE A 342 -12.93 -20.81 6.25
N CYS A 343 -13.28 -20.74 7.56
CA CYS A 343 -14.60 -21.12 8.04
C CYS A 343 -15.71 -20.26 7.41
N ARG A 344 -15.48 -18.94 7.26
CA ARG A 344 -16.43 -18.02 6.61
C ARG A 344 -16.69 -18.41 5.16
N ALA A 345 -15.62 -18.65 4.41
CA ALA A 345 -15.72 -19.01 3.00
C ALA A 345 -16.28 -20.43 2.81
N PHE A 346 -15.90 -21.36 3.70
CA PHE A 346 -16.20 -22.78 3.57
C PHE A 346 -16.63 -23.41 4.91
N PRO A 347 -17.94 -23.45 5.20
CA PRO A 347 -18.49 -24.18 6.33
C PRO A 347 -18.03 -25.65 6.44
N PRO A 348 -17.77 -26.41 5.35
CA PRO A 348 -17.27 -27.78 5.43
C PRO A 348 -15.89 -27.96 6.08
N LEU A 349 -15.13 -26.88 6.33
CA LEU A 349 -13.83 -26.95 7.02
C LEU A 349 -13.95 -26.78 8.54
N TYR A 350 -15.14 -26.51 9.07
CA TYR A 350 -15.36 -26.17 10.48
C TYR A 350 -14.76 -27.21 11.44
N GLU A 351 -15.07 -28.49 11.25
CA GLU A 351 -14.59 -29.58 12.12
C GLU A 351 -13.07 -29.72 12.09
N ASP A 352 -12.47 -29.66 10.90
CA ASP A 352 -11.02 -29.79 10.72
C ASP A 352 -10.28 -28.61 11.39
N ILE A 353 -10.81 -27.39 11.21
CA ILE A 353 -10.24 -26.18 11.80
C ILE A 353 -10.42 -26.16 13.32
N MET A 354 -11.59 -26.56 13.83
CA MET A 354 -11.83 -26.64 15.26
C MET A 354 -10.90 -27.67 15.93
N SER A 355 -10.72 -28.82 15.31
CA SER A 355 -9.76 -29.83 15.75
C SER A 355 -8.34 -29.27 15.81
N LEU A 356 -7.91 -28.55 14.76
CA LEU A 356 -6.61 -27.90 14.73
C LEU A 356 -6.44 -26.85 15.85
N LEU A 357 -7.43 -25.95 16.04
CA LEU A 357 -7.38 -24.94 17.10
C LEU A 357 -7.24 -25.55 18.49
N ILE A 358 -7.98 -26.64 18.77
CA ILE A 358 -7.87 -27.38 20.03
C ILE A 358 -6.47 -27.99 20.18
N GLN A 359 -5.91 -28.57 19.12
CA GLN A 359 -4.55 -29.14 19.15
C GLN A 359 -3.50 -28.06 19.42
N ILE A 360 -3.59 -26.90 18.75
CA ILE A 360 -2.68 -25.77 18.99
C ILE A 360 -2.80 -25.35 20.47
N GLY A 361 -4.02 -25.19 20.98
CA GLY A 361 -4.27 -24.81 22.36
C GLY A 361 -3.70 -25.79 23.38
N GLN A 362 -3.83 -27.10 23.12
CA GLN A 362 -3.26 -28.15 23.98
C GLN A 362 -1.73 -28.11 24.00
N VAL A 363 -1.09 -27.92 22.86
CA VAL A 363 0.38 -27.85 22.74
C VAL A 363 0.93 -26.61 23.46
N CYS A 364 0.29 -25.45 23.29
CA CYS A 364 0.70 -24.22 23.98
C CYS A 364 0.49 -24.36 25.49
N ALA A 365 -0.64 -24.91 25.90
CA ALA A 365 -0.96 -25.15 27.30
C ALA A 365 0.01 -26.13 27.98
N SER A 366 0.44 -27.20 27.29
CA SER A 366 1.43 -28.13 27.85
C SER A 366 2.78 -27.43 28.06
N ASP A 367 3.18 -26.56 27.13
CA ASP A 367 4.44 -25.84 27.23
C ASP A 367 4.40 -24.83 28.39
N VAL A 368 3.28 -24.15 28.64
CA VAL A 368 3.15 -23.21 29.76
C VAL A 368 2.89 -23.90 31.10
N ALA A 369 2.20 -25.05 31.14
CA ALA A 369 1.99 -25.82 32.36
C ALA A 369 3.30 -26.35 32.97
N THR A 370 4.36 -26.47 32.15
CA THR A 370 5.72 -26.72 32.67
C THR A 370 6.35 -25.50 33.35
N GLN A 371 5.75 -24.31 33.20
CA GLN A 371 6.30 -23.01 33.63
C GLN A 371 5.44 -22.27 34.68
N THR A 372 4.10 -22.33 34.67
CA THR A 372 3.22 -21.66 35.66
C THR A 372 1.88 -22.41 35.92
N ARG A 373 1.34 -22.30 37.15
CA ARG A 373 0.21 -23.10 37.69
C ARG A 373 -1.21 -22.52 37.51
N ASP A 374 -1.39 -21.38 36.84
CA ASP A 374 -2.69 -20.64 36.81
C ASP A 374 -3.54 -20.86 35.53
N ILE A 375 -3.25 -21.87 34.70
CA ILE A 375 -3.77 -22.00 33.31
C ILE A 375 -4.89 -23.04 33.12
N ASP A 376 -5.14 -23.85 34.15
CA ASP A 376 -6.24 -24.83 34.20
C ASP A 376 -7.61 -24.31 33.69
N PRO A 377 -8.04 -23.04 33.92
CA PRO A 377 -9.35 -22.59 33.43
C PRO A 377 -9.44 -22.42 31.90
N ILE A 378 -8.35 -22.11 31.19
CA ILE A 378 -8.37 -21.89 29.72
C ILE A 378 -8.44 -23.25 29.00
N ILE A 379 -7.63 -24.21 29.43
CA ILE A 379 -7.61 -25.58 28.88
C ILE A 379 -8.97 -26.24 29.10
N THR A 380 -9.54 -26.08 30.30
CA THR A 380 -10.85 -26.63 30.65
C THR A 380 -11.95 -26.00 29.78
N ARG A 381 -11.88 -24.69 29.48
CA ARG A 381 -12.83 -24.04 28.56
C ARG A 381 -12.68 -24.52 27.11
N LEU A 382 -11.46 -24.65 26.59
CA LEU A 382 -11.23 -25.18 25.23
C LEU A 382 -11.74 -26.62 25.08
N GLN A 383 -11.57 -27.45 26.13
CA GLN A 383 -12.13 -28.81 26.16
C GLN A 383 -13.66 -28.81 26.25
N GLN A 384 -14.27 -27.91 27.01
CA GLN A 384 -15.73 -27.78 27.11
C GLN A 384 -16.38 -27.31 25.79
N ILE A 385 -15.69 -26.47 25.00
CA ILE A 385 -16.14 -26.03 23.68
C ILE A 385 -16.32 -27.22 22.72
N LYS A 386 -15.42 -28.21 22.79
CA LYS A 386 -15.50 -29.44 21.99
C LYS A 386 -16.74 -30.28 22.31
N GLU A 387 -17.20 -30.28 23.57
CA GLU A 387 -18.28 -31.14 24.02
C GLU A 387 -19.69 -30.53 23.83
N LYS A 388 -19.83 -29.20 23.80
CA LYS A 388 -21.13 -28.52 23.57
C LYS A 388 -21.00 -27.17 22.81
N PRO A 389 -21.01 -27.19 21.46
CA PRO A 389 -20.96 -25.96 20.65
C PRO A 389 -22.17 -25.01 20.88
N GLY A 390 -23.36 -25.58 21.12
CA GLY A 390 -24.63 -24.82 21.18
C GLY A 390 -24.97 -24.17 22.53
N GLY A 391 -24.08 -24.23 23.53
CA GLY A 391 -24.36 -23.77 24.91
C GLY A 391 -23.95 -22.33 25.24
N TRP A 392 -23.26 -21.63 24.33
CA TRP A 392 -22.56 -20.37 24.66
C TRP A 392 -23.23 -19.07 24.22
N SER A 393 -24.45 -19.13 23.70
CA SER A 393 -25.28 -17.96 23.40
C SER A 393 -25.64 -17.08 24.63
N GLY A 394 -25.18 -17.45 25.84
CA GLY A 394 -25.52 -16.78 27.10
C GLY A 394 -24.37 -16.29 27.99
N ILE A 395 -23.08 -16.46 27.65
CA ILE A 395 -21.94 -16.05 28.53
C ILE A 395 -21.27 -14.74 28.06
N SER A 396 -22.02 -13.85 27.42
CA SER A 396 -21.55 -12.50 27.07
C SER A 396 -21.73 -11.48 28.22
N LYS A 397 -22.17 -11.90 29.41
CA LYS A 397 -22.35 -11.00 30.56
C LYS A 397 -21.85 -11.60 31.86
N ASP A 398 -20.53 -11.61 32.05
CA ASP A 398 -20.00 -11.31 33.38
C ASP A 398 -18.62 -10.63 33.29
N PRO A 399 -18.44 -9.40 33.82
CA PRO A 399 -17.22 -8.64 33.71
C PRO A 399 -16.30 -8.95 34.89
N SER A 400 -15.40 -9.93 34.73
CA SER A 400 -14.32 -10.14 35.71
C SER A 400 -12.94 -10.09 35.06
N TYR A 401 -12.67 -8.99 34.34
CA TYR A 401 -11.33 -8.43 34.22
C TYR A 401 -11.41 -6.91 34.27
N LYS A 402 -11.67 -6.35 35.46
CA LYS A 402 -11.11 -5.05 35.80
C LYS A 402 -9.62 -5.24 36.04
N ASN A 403 -8.85 -5.26 34.97
CA ASN A 403 -7.47 -4.79 35.04
C ASN A 403 -7.37 -3.70 33.98
N GLY A 404 -6.95 -2.50 34.41
CA GLY A 404 -6.57 -1.43 33.48
C GLY A 404 -5.43 -1.87 32.56
N PRO A 405 -4.87 -0.97 31.75
CA PRO A 405 -3.82 -1.31 30.81
C PRO A 405 -2.62 -1.86 31.60
N ARG A 406 -2.52 -3.18 31.73
CA ARG A 406 -1.35 -3.86 32.26
C ARG A 406 -0.45 -4.08 31.07
N ASP A 407 0.73 -3.49 31.17
CA ASP A 407 1.84 -3.54 30.23
C ASP A 407 1.87 -4.87 29.44
N THR A 408 1.52 -4.79 28.16
CA THR A 408 1.56 -5.89 27.19
C THR A 408 3.00 -6.33 26.83
N GLY A 409 4.02 -5.77 27.49
CA GLY A 409 5.44 -6.07 27.24
C GLY A 409 6.00 -7.30 27.96
N SER A 410 5.22 -7.98 28.81
CA SER A 410 5.73 -9.03 29.73
C SER A 410 4.90 -10.32 29.78
N MET A 411 4.04 -10.60 28.81
CA MET A 411 3.28 -11.87 28.77
C MET A 411 4.03 -12.91 27.93
N ASP A 412 4.14 -14.13 28.46
CA ASP A 412 4.71 -15.29 27.77
C ASP A 412 4.04 -15.50 26.39
N PRO A 413 4.81 -15.73 25.30
CA PRO A 413 4.26 -15.90 23.95
C PRO A 413 3.15 -16.96 23.86
N ASP A 414 3.27 -18.07 24.58
CA ASP A 414 2.28 -19.14 24.53
C ASP A 414 0.99 -18.75 25.27
N VAL A 415 1.09 -17.92 26.32
CA VAL A 415 -0.10 -17.35 26.99
C VAL A 415 -0.84 -16.40 26.04
N GLN A 416 -0.12 -15.56 25.31
CA GLN A 416 -0.72 -14.68 24.30
C GLN A 416 -1.40 -15.50 23.19
N LEU A 417 -0.74 -16.57 22.74
CA LEU A 417 -1.29 -17.47 21.73
C LEU A 417 -2.55 -18.19 22.22
N CYS A 418 -2.58 -18.66 23.47
CA CYS A 418 -3.78 -19.25 24.08
C CYS A 418 -4.97 -18.28 24.11
N HIS A 419 -4.75 -17.01 24.49
CA HIS A 419 -5.81 -16.00 24.46
C HIS A 419 -6.30 -15.68 23.05
N CYS A 420 -5.38 -15.65 22.07
CA CYS A 420 -5.73 -15.46 20.67
C CYS A 420 -6.59 -16.62 20.16
N ILE A 421 -6.21 -17.87 20.46
CA ILE A 421 -6.99 -19.08 20.10
C ILE A 421 -8.39 -19.04 20.70
N GLU A 422 -8.54 -18.70 21.98
CA GLU A 422 -9.85 -18.58 22.63
C GLU A 422 -10.73 -17.55 21.88
N SER A 423 -10.15 -16.41 21.53
CA SER A 423 -10.85 -15.36 20.77
C SER A 423 -11.26 -15.85 19.37
N THR A 424 -10.36 -16.53 18.65
CA THR A 424 -10.62 -17.12 17.32
C THR A 424 -11.74 -18.16 17.37
N VAL A 425 -11.74 -19.04 18.38
CA VAL A 425 -12.78 -20.06 18.57
C VAL A 425 -14.14 -19.42 18.85
N ILE A 426 -14.19 -18.41 19.73
CA ILE A 426 -15.42 -17.67 20.02
C ILE A 426 -15.96 -17.00 18.75
N GLU A 427 -15.10 -16.38 17.94
CA GLU A 427 -15.49 -15.76 16.68
C GLU A 427 -16.12 -16.77 15.71
N ILE A 428 -15.47 -17.93 15.53
CA ILE A 428 -15.95 -19.02 14.67
C ILE A 428 -17.32 -19.56 15.16
N ILE A 429 -17.50 -19.74 16.48
CA ILE A 429 -18.77 -20.18 17.06
C ILE A 429 -19.86 -19.13 16.84
N ASN A 430 -19.59 -17.87 17.14
CA ASN A 430 -20.55 -16.78 16.95
C ASN A 430 -21.02 -16.70 15.50
N MET A 431 -20.12 -16.89 14.54
CA MET A 431 -20.49 -16.97 13.12
C MET A 431 -21.46 -18.13 12.83
N SER A 432 -21.19 -19.33 13.35
CA SER A 432 -22.05 -20.50 13.14
C SER A 432 -23.47 -20.34 13.73
N VAL A 433 -23.59 -19.59 14.84
CA VAL A 433 -24.88 -19.30 15.51
C VAL A 433 -25.63 -18.16 14.84
N SER A 434 -24.92 -17.23 14.19
CA SER A 434 -25.51 -16.04 13.55
C SER A 434 -26.20 -16.31 12.21
N GLY A 435 -25.97 -17.48 11.59
CA GLY A 435 -26.61 -17.84 10.33
C GLY A 435 -26.38 -16.84 9.19
N ILE A 436 -25.14 -16.37 9.03
CA ILE A 436 -24.69 -15.60 7.86
C ILE A 436 -23.86 -16.52 6.97
#